data_AF-A0A7W7K7K1-F1
#
_entry.id   AF-A0A7W7K7K1-F1
#
_cell.length_a   1.000
_cell.length_b   1.000
_cell.length_c   1.000
_cell.angle_alpha   90.00
_cell.angle_beta   90.00
_cell.angle_gamma   90.00
#
_symmetry.space_group_name_H-M   'P 1'
#
loop_
_entity.id
_entity.type
_entity.pdbx_description
1 polymer ?
#
loop_
_entity_poly.entity_id
_entity_poly.type
_entity_poly.pdbx_seq_one_letter_code
_entity_poly.pdbx_strand_id
1 'polypeptide(L)'
;MSAGNPLLGTATFLYPADGGQEYRLTLNNRVWIEAEDVLGYSILDAVEELRLALKTGRNPRLKVMCAIVYGGLRQHHADVTETDVVDMFMSGEPDFKEAVLKAMRGAQLPDTPDDASGNGAAPQGAPTSSSVGTGSGSSSPGVKPATPRKASGKKLRVR
;
A
#
# COMPACT_ATOMS: atom_id res chain seq x y z
N MET A 1 0.28 -27.70 2.33
CA MET A 1 1.02 -26.84 1.39
C MET A 1 0.19 -25.60 1.20
N SER A 2 0.61 -24.46 1.77
CA SER A 2 -0.15 -23.21 1.63
C SER A 2 0.01 -22.76 0.18
N ALA A 3 -1.06 -22.83 -0.61
CA ALA A 3 -1.07 -22.30 -1.96
C ALA A 3 -0.85 -20.79 -1.84
N GLY A 4 0.32 -20.30 -2.28
CA GLY A 4 0.58 -18.87 -2.35
C GLY A 4 -0.54 -18.24 -3.17
N ASN A 5 -1.32 -17.33 -2.57
CA ASN A 5 -2.50 -16.76 -3.19
C ASN A 5 -2.04 -15.93 -4.40
N PRO A 6 -2.31 -16.35 -5.65
CA PRO A 6 -1.83 -15.60 -6.81
C PRO A 6 -2.58 -14.27 -6.88
N LEU A 7 -1.86 -13.16 -7.11
CA LEU A 7 -2.46 -11.84 -7.30
C LEU A 7 -3.07 -11.73 -8.69
N LEU A 8 -4.10 -12.54 -8.94
CA LEU A 8 -4.75 -12.69 -10.23
C LEU A 8 -6.13 -12.02 -10.22
N GLY A 9 -6.28 -11.00 -11.05
CA GLY A 9 -7.56 -10.37 -11.31
C GLY A 9 -7.78 -10.21 -12.81
N THR A 10 -8.98 -10.53 -13.29
CA THR A 10 -9.32 -10.39 -14.71
C THR A 10 -10.64 -9.67 -14.89
N ALA A 11 -10.70 -8.81 -15.90
CA ALA A 11 -11.94 -8.17 -16.33
C ALA A 11 -11.94 -8.00 -17.86
N THR A 12 -13.13 -7.92 -18.43
CA THR A 12 -13.34 -7.53 -19.82
C THR A 12 -14.24 -6.31 -19.87
N PHE A 13 -14.06 -5.48 -20.89
CA PHE A 13 -14.91 -4.31 -21.17
C PHE A 13 -14.94 -4.06 -22.67
N LEU A 14 -16.01 -3.42 -23.15
CA LEU A 14 -16.07 -2.90 -24.51
C LEU A 14 -15.58 -1.45 -24.51
N TYR A 15 -14.82 -1.05 -25.52
CA TYR A 15 -14.40 0.33 -25.67
C TYR A 15 -15.01 0.95 -26.94
N PRO A 16 -15.99 1.86 -26.81
CA PRO A 16 -16.72 2.41 -27.95
C PRO A 16 -15.84 3.20 -28.93
N ALA A 17 -14.79 3.85 -28.44
CA ALA A 17 -13.91 4.68 -29.29
C ALA A 17 -13.18 3.85 -30.37
N ASP A 18 -12.95 2.57 -30.10
CA ASP A 18 -12.34 1.62 -31.03
C ASP A 18 -13.39 0.76 -31.75
N GLY A 19 -14.57 1.34 -32.04
CA GLY A 19 -15.66 0.62 -32.71
C GLY A 19 -16.30 -0.46 -31.85
N GLY A 20 -16.17 -0.39 -30.52
CA GLY A 20 -16.73 -1.36 -29.58
C GLY A 20 -15.88 -2.62 -29.42
N GLN A 21 -14.56 -2.52 -29.63
CA GLN A 21 -13.63 -3.63 -29.40
C GLN A 21 -13.69 -4.13 -27.95
N GLU A 22 -13.67 -5.46 -27.78
CA GLU A 22 -13.57 -6.08 -26.45
C GLU A 22 -12.11 -6.11 -25.99
N TYR A 23 -11.87 -5.48 -24.85
CA TYR A 23 -10.60 -5.48 -24.16
C TYR A 23 -10.61 -6.46 -23.01
N ARG A 24 -9.46 -7.07 -22.75
CA ARG A 24 -9.23 -8.03 -21.67
C ARG A 24 -8.08 -7.54 -20.81
N LEU A 25 -8.41 -7.16 -19.59
CA LEU A 25 -7.48 -6.73 -18.57
C LEU A 25 -7.15 -7.90 -17.66
N THR A 26 -5.88 -8.30 -17.60
CA THR A 26 -5.39 -9.36 -16.71
C THR A 26 -4.29 -8.80 -15.81
N LEU A 27 -4.53 -8.74 -14.51
CA LEU A 27 -3.53 -8.40 -13.50
C LEU A 27 -3.00 -9.70 -12.91
N ASN A 28 -1.69 -9.93 -12.98
CA ASN A 28 -1.02 -11.09 -12.41
C ASN A 28 0.37 -10.68 -11.89
N ASN A 29 1.08 -11.60 -11.22
CA ASN A 29 2.41 -11.34 -10.67
C ASN A 29 3.41 -10.75 -11.68
N ARG A 30 3.29 -11.10 -12.97
CA ARG A 30 4.18 -10.56 -14.00
C ARG A 30 3.90 -9.10 -14.30
N VAL A 31 2.62 -8.72 -14.40
CA VAL A 31 2.22 -7.31 -14.55
C VAL A 31 2.69 -6.48 -13.38
N TRP A 32 2.58 -7.03 -12.17
CA TRP A 32 3.05 -6.34 -10.97
C TRP A 32 4.54 -6.05 -11.02
N ILE A 33 5.37 -7.00 -11.46
CA ILE A 33 6.81 -6.80 -11.64
C ILE A 33 7.10 -5.75 -12.75
N GLU A 34 6.45 -5.88 -13.90
CA GLU A 34 6.64 -4.93 -15.02
C GLU A 34 6.20 -3.50 -14.63
N ALA A 35 5.19 -3.37 -13.77
CA ALA A 35 4.77 -2.09 -13.24
C ALA A 35 5.81 -1.48 -12.29
N GLU A 36 6.55 -2.27 -11.49
CA GLU A 36 7.64 -1.74 -10.65
C GLU A 36 8.72 -1.04 -11.47
N ASP A 37 9.10 -1.65 -12.60
CA ASP A 37 10.11 -1.09 -13.50
C ASP A 37 9.69 0.29 -14.04
N VAL A 38 8.42 0.47 -14.37
CA VAL A 38 7.86 1.74 -14.87
C VAL A 38 7.72 2.79 -13.77
N LEU A 39 7.32 2.34 -12.57
CA LEU A 39 7.08 3.22 -11.44
C LEU A 39 8.38 3.69 -10.78
N GLY A 40 9.42 2.85 -10.78
CA GLY A 40 10.69 3.10 -10.12
C GLY A 40 10.62 2.94 -8.59
N TYR A 41 9.58 2.26 -8.09
CA TYR A 41 9.40 1.92 -6.67
C TYR A 41 8.52 0.67 -6.51
N SER A 42 8.49 0.14 -5.28
CA SER A 42 7.81 -1.11 -4.92
C SER A 42 6.32 -1.10 -5.28
N ILE A 43 5.84 -2.20 -5.86
CA ILE A 43 4.43 -2.37 -6.21
C ILE A 43 3.57 -2.50 -4.96
N LEU A 44 4.13 -3.02 -3.86
CA LEU A 44 3.41 -3.13 -2.60
C LEU A 44 3.05 -1.74 -2.06
N ASP A 45 3.98 -0.77 -2.19
CA ASP A 45 3.73 0.63 -1.80
C ASP A 45 2.66 1.25 -2.72
N ALA A 46 2.72 0.96 -4.02
CA ALA A 46 1.72 1.43 -4.99
C ALA A 46 0.32 0.83 -4.73
N VAL A 47 0.25 -0.44 -4.35
CA VAL A 47 -1.00 -1.12 -3.97
C VAL A 47 -1.56 -0.55 -2.67
N GLU A 48 -0.72 -0.23 -1.69
CA GLU A 48 -1.16 0.46 -0.46
C GLU A 48 -1.66 1.87 -0.74
N GLU A 49 -0.97 2.65 -1.58
CA GLU A 49 -1.41 3.98 -2.02
C GLU A 49 -2.79 3.88 -2.69
N LEU A 50 -2.97 2.89 -3.56
CA LEU A 50 -4.23 2.64 -4.25
C LEU A 50 -5.35 2.21 -3.29
N ARG A 51 -5.05 1.31 -2.34
CA ARG A 51 -6.01 0.90 -1.29
C ARG A 51 -6.45 2.08 -0.44
N LEU A 52 -5.50 2.92 -0.02
CA LEU A 52 -5.79 4.12 0.77
C LEU A 52 -6.62 5.12 -0.04
N ALA A 53 -6.29 5.31 -1.32
CA ALA A 53 -7.04 6.17 -2.22
C ALA A 53 -8.51 5.71 -2.34
N LEU A 54 -8.72 4.41 -2.61
CA LEU A 54 -10.06 3.81 -2.67
C LEU A 54 -10.82 3.91 -1.34
N LYS A 55 -10.16 3.65 -0.20
CA LYS A 55 -10.78 3.76 1.14
C LYS A 55 -11.17 5.21 1.48
N THR A 56 -10.37 6.19 1.05
CA THR A 56 -10.56 7.61 1.39
C THR A 56 -11.33 8.40 0.33
N GLY A 57 -11.78 7.74 -0.75
CA GLY A 57 -12.44 8.39 -1.88
C GLY A 57 -11.53 9.35 -2.65
N ARG A 58 -10.21 9.20 -2.51
CA ARG A 58 -9.21 9.96 -3.27
C ARG A 58 -8.85 9.19 -4.53
N ASN A 59 -8.43 9.92 -5.55
CA ASN A 59 -7.92 9.29 -6.76
C ASN A 59 -6.44 8.91 -6.54
N PRO A 60 -6.05 7.67 -6.85
CA PRO A 60 -4.64 7.27 -6.90
C PRO A 60 -3.90 8.08 -7.96
N ARG A 61 -2.56 8.05 -7.92
CA ARG A 61 -1.74 8.69 -8.95
C ARG A 61 -2.06 8.07 -10.32
N LEU A 62 -2.33 8.93 -11.30
CA LEU A 62 -2.62 8.49 -12.66
C LEU A 62 -1.49 7.63 -13.24
N LYS A 63 -0.22 7.98 -12.97
CA LYS A 63 0.94 7.19 -13.41
C LYS A 63 0.88 5.73 -12.91
N VAL A 64 0.45 5.52 -11.66
CA VAL A 64 0.29 4.19 -11.06
C VAL A 64 -0.79 3.41 -11.78
N MET A 65 -1.96 4.03 -11.97
CA MET A 65 -3.08 3.40 -12.67
C MET A 65 -2.72 3.05 -14.11
N CYS A 66 -2.09 3.97 -14.85
CA CYS A 66 -1.67 3.74 -16.22
C CYS A 66 -0.65 2.59 -16.33
N ALA A 67 0.37 2.55 -15.46
CA ALA A 67 1.37 1.48 -15.49
C ALA A 67 0.74 0.09 -15.29
N ILE A 68 -0.17 -0.03 -14.32
CA ILE A 68 -0.85 -1.31 -14.00
C ILE A 68 -1.77 -1.73 -15.14
N VAL A 69 -2.61 -0.80 -15.63
CA VAL A 69 -3.58 -1.10 -16.69
C VAL A 69 -2.87 -1.41 -18.01
N TYR A 70 -1.82 -0.66 -18.35
CA TYR A 70 -1.00 -0.90 -19.52
C TYR A 70 -0.40 -2.31 -19.51
N GLY A 71 0.30 -2.70 -18.43
CA GLY A 71 0.86 -4.04 -18.32
C GLY A 71 -0.22 -5.13 -18.37
N GLY A 72 -1.41 -4.86 -17.80
CA GLY A 72 -2.51 -5.81 -17.81
C GLY A 72 -3.20 -6.00 -19.16
N LEU A 73 -3.32 -4.94 -19.96
CA LEU A 73 -3.88 -5.01 -21.31
C LEU A 73 -2.90 -5.63 -22.30
N ARG A 74 -1.61 -5.30 -22.19
CA ARG A 74 -0.58 -5.72 -23.15
C ARG A 74 -0.39 -7.24 -23.24
N GLN A 75 -0.81 -7.99 -22.22
CA GLN A 75 -0.84 -9.44 -22.26
C GLN A 75 -1.75 -10.04 -23.32
N HIS A 76 -2.81 -9.31 -23.70
CA HIS A 76 -3.80 -9.75 -24.68
C HIS A 76 -3.90 -8.81 -25.88
N HIS A 77 -3.40 -7.58 -25.74
CA HIS A 77 -3.50 -6.49 -26.73
C HIS A 77 -2.11 -5.86 -26.89
N ALA A 78 -1.25 -6.51 -27.68
CA ALA A 78 0.18 -6.14 -27.80
C ALA A 78 0.42 -4.79 -28.51
N ASP A 79 -0.58 -4.33 -29.24
CA ASP A 79 -0.68 -3.07 -29.97
C ASP A 79 -1.08 -1.88 -29.09
N VAL A 80 -1.68 -2.13 -27.92
CA VAL A 80 -1.99 -1.08 -26.94
C VAL A 80 -0.71 -0.39 -26.48
N THR A 81 -0.74 0.94 -26.47
CA THR A 81 0.31 1.83 -25.99
C THR A 81 -0.08 2.47 -24.65
N GLU A 82 0.88 3.07 -23.95
CA GLU A 82 0.59 3.84 -22.73
C GLU A 82 -0.32 5.05 -23.02
N THR A 83 -0.22 5.63 -24.23
CA THR A 83 -1.05 6.77 -24.64
C THR A 83 -2.51 6.34 -24.76
N ASP A 84 -2.78 5.17 -25.36
CA ASP A 84 -4.14 4.65 -25.46
C ASP A 84 -4.77 4.45 -24.08
N VAL A 85 -4.00 3.97 -23.10
CA VAL A 85 -4.47 3.80 -21.72
C VAL A 85 -4.77 5.15 -21.07
N VAL A 86 -3.94 6.17 -21.28
CA VAL A 86 -4.22 7.53 -20.79
C VAL A 86 -5.50 8.06 -21.42
N ASP A 87 -5.69 7.86 -22.72
CA ASP A 87 -6.88 8.28 -23.44
C ASP A 87 -8.14 7.54 -22.94
N MET A 88 -8.05 6.25 -22.64
CA MET A 88 -9.13 5.48 -21.98
C MET A 88 -9.47 6.02 -20.58
N PHE A 89 -8.49 6.50 -19.82
CA PHE A 89 -8.77 7.15 -18.53
C PHE A 89 -9.45 8.52 -18.70
N MET A 90 -9.05 9.28 -19.72
CA MET A 90 -9.55 10.63 -19.98
C MET A 90 -10.91 10.64 -20.69
N SER A 91 -11.23 9.63 -21.48
CA SER A 91 -12.56 9.46 -22.11
C SER A 91 -13.67 9.31 -21.07
N GLY A 92 -13.31 8.81 -19.89
CA GLY A 92 -14.21 8.72 -18.75
C GLY A 92 -15.19 7.56 -18.83
N GLU A 93 -15.01 6.65 -19.80
CA GLU A 93 -15.88 5.49 -20.06
C GLU A 93 -16.13 4.67 -18.77
N PRO A 94 -17.40 4.44 -18.41
CA PRO A 94 -17.75 3.77 -17.16
C PRO A 94 -17.32 2.29 -17.17
N ASP A 95 -17.48 1.60 -18.30
CA ASP A 95 -17.17 0.17 -18.44
C ASP A 95 -15.67 -0.11 -18.25
N PHE A 96 -14.83 0.78 -18.76
CA PHE A 96 -13.38 0.75 -18.54
C PHE A 96 -13.07 0.89 -17.04
N LYS A 97 -13.61 1.92 -16.38
CA LYS A 97 -13.40 2.16 -14.94
C LYS A 97 -13.86 0.98 -14.09
N GLU A 98 -15.01 0.40 -14.42
CA GLU A 98 -15.54 -0.75 -13.71
C GLU A 98 -14.64 -1.98 -13.90
N ALA A 99 -14.18 -2.24 -15.12
CA ALA A 99 -13.26 -3.33 -15.40
C ALA A 99 -11.92 -3.18 -14.67
N VAL A 100 -11.36 -1.98 -14.61
CA VAL A 100 -10.15 -1.70 -13.82
C VAL A 100 -10.41 -1.99 -12.35
N LEU A 101 -11.50 -1.50 -11.76
CA LEU A 101 -11.84 -1.77 -10.37
C LEU A 101 -12.08 -3.27 -10.10
N LYS A 102 -12.71 -3.98 -11.03
CA LYS A 102 -12.98 -5.42 -10.93
C LYS A 102 -11.68 -6.22 -10.98
N ALA A 103 -10.80 -5.92 -11.92
CA ALA A 103 -9.50 -6.58 -12.02
C ALA A 103 -8.65 -6.30 -10.76
N MET A 104 -8.65 -5.06 -10.27
CA MET A 104 -7.96 -4.69 -9.04
C MET A 104 -8.49 -5.43 -7.81
N ARG A 105 -9.81 -5.59 -7.68
CA ARG A 105 -10.43 -6.38 -6.58
C ARG A 105 -10.05 -7.86 -6.68
N GLY A 106 -10.08 -8.44 -7.87
CA GLY A 106 -9.68 -9.83 -8.08
C GLY A 106 -8.21 -10.08 -7.72
N ALA A 107 -7.34 -9.12 -8.03
CA ALA A 107 -5.91 -9.21 -7.77
C ALA A 107 -5.50 -8.85 -6.33
N GLN A 108 -6.45 -8.62 -5.41
CA GLN A 108 -6.12 -8.25 -4.03
C GLN A 108 -5.29 -9.35 -3.34
N LEU A 109 -4.17 -8.93 -2.71
CA LEU A 109 -3.51 -9.73 -1.68
C LEU A 109 -4.56 -10.09 -0.62
N PRO A 110 -4.55 -11.33 -0.08
CA PRO A 110 -5.45 -11.70 1.01
C PRO A 110 -5.37 -10.63 2.09
N ASP A 111 -6.53 -10.22 2.62
CA ASP A 111 -6.61 -9.29 3.73
C ASP A 111 -5.58 -9.72 4.77
N THR A 112 -4.54 -8.92 4.98
CA THR A 112 -4.01 -8.82 6.35
C THR A 112 -5.23 -8.47 7.16
N PRO A 113 -5.67 -9.34 8.10
CA PRO A 113 -6.89 -9.11 8.84
C PRO A 113 -6.84 -7.68 9.35
N ASP A 114 -7.90 -6.92 9.08
CA ASP A 114 -8.13 -5.65 9.74
C ASP A 114 -7.79 -5.88 11.22
N ASP A 115 -6.77 -5.21 11.73
CA ASP A 115 -6.64 -4.98 13.17
C ASP A 115 -7.78 -4.02 13.57
N ALA A 116 -9.01 -4.53 13.47
CA ALA A 116 -10.13 -4.12 14.28
C ALA A 116 -9.94 -4.75 15.67
N SER A 117 -8.80 -4.49 16.31
CA SER A 117 -8.77 -4.43 17.77
C SER A 117 -9.07 -2.98 18.11
N GLY A 118 -10.36 -2.68 18.12
CA GLY A 118 -10.85 -1.45 18.74
C GLY A 118 -10.29 -1.37 20.16
N ASN A 119 -9.84 -0.18 20.55
CA ASN A 119 -9.62 0.19 21.94
C ASN A 119 -10.90 -0.11 22.73
N GLY A 120 -11.02 -1.33 23.24
CA GLY A 120 -11.99 -1.70 24.25
C GLY A 120 -11.62 -0.92 25.50
N ALA A 121 -12.41 0.10 25.80
CA ALA A 121 -12.36 0.80 27.08
C ALA A 121 -12.40 -0.25 28.20
N ALA A 122 -11.31 -0.34 28.96
CA ALA A 122 -11.29 -1.17 30.17
C ALA A 122 -12.36 -0.63 31.13
N PRO A 123 -13.27 -1.47 31.64
CA PRO A 123 -14.36 -1.02 32.50
C PRO A 123 -13.80 -0.50 33.83
N GLN A 124 -14.30 0.66 34.25
CA GLN A 124 -14.12 1.18 35.61
C GLN A 124 -14.72 0.21 36.63
N GLY A 125 -13.91 -0.20 37.61
CA GLY A 125 -14.36 -0.93 38.78
C GLY A 125 -13.26 -1.00 39.84
N ALA A 126 -13.25 -0.04 40.76
CA ALA A 126 -12.68 -0.20 42.11
C ALA A 126 -13.83 -0.59 43.07
N PRO A 127 -13.61 -0.99 44.35
CA PRO A 127 -12.39 -1.30 45.12
C PRO A 127 -12.43 -2.76 45.70
N THR A 128 -11.43 -3.33 46.41
CA THR A 128 -11.32 -3.33 47.89
C THR A 128 -10.00 -4.02 48.39
N SER A 129 -9.54 -3.55 49.56
CA SER A 129 -8.61 -4.06 50.62
C SER A 129 -8.11 -5.52 50.58
N SER A 130 -6.95 -5.95 51.13
CA SER A 130 -6.19 -5.57 52.35
C SER A 130 -4.85 -6.34 52.43
N SER A 131 -3.86 -5.77 53.15
CA SER A 131 -2.62 -6.30 53.80
C SER A 131 -2.33 -7.83 53.80
N VAL A 132 -1.09 -8.36 53.71
CA VAL A 132 0.05 -8.36 54.67
C VAL A 132 1.29 -8.99 53.95
N GLY A 133 2.49 -8.36 53.90
CA GLY A 133 3.74 -8.71 54.64
C GLY A 133 4.43 -10.04 54.22
N THR A 134 5.72 -10.20 53.87
CA THR A 134 7.01 -9.80 54.50
C THR A 134 8.21 -10.33 53.65
N GLY A 135 9.40 -9.69 53.69
CA GLY A 135 10.66 -10.35 53.28
C GLY A 135 11.75 -9.45 52.64
N SER A 136 12.79 -9.13 53.42
CA SER A 136 13.94 -8.24 53.13
C SER A 136 15.06 -8.77 52.21
N GLY A 137 15.77 -7.84 51.56
CA GLY A 137 17.22 -7.86 51.26
C GLY A 137 17.66 -8.65 50.02
N SER A 138 18.54 -8.21 49.12
CA SER A 138 19.66 -7.27 49.26
C SER A 138 20.27 -6.88 47.88
N SER A 139 20.67 -5.61 47.78
CA SER A 139 21.87 -5.02 47.14
C SER A 139 22.47 -5.58 45.84
N SER A 140 22.45 -4.78 44.75
CA SER A 140 23.67 -4.14 44.20
C SER A 140 23.37 -3.15 43.06
N PRO A 141 24.24 -2.15 42.83
CA PRO A 141 23.85 -0.83 42.31
C PRO A 141 24.46 -0.44 40.96
N GLY A 142 23.70 0.35 40.20
CA GLY A 142 24.20 1.57 39.55
C GLY A 142 25.00 1.45 38.25
N VAL A 143 24.36 1.80 37.13
CA VAL A 143 25.01 2.50 36.02
C VAL A 143 24.15 3.72 35.68
N LYS A 144 24.62 4.92 36.02
CA LYS A 144 24.03 6.20 35.59
C LYS A 144 24.59 6.60 34.21
N PRO A 145 23.76 7.11 33.28
CA PRO A 145 24.20 7.57 31.96
C PRO A 145 24.98 8.90 32.00
N ALA A 146 25.85 9.08 31.02
CA ALA A 146 26.77 10.21 30.88
C ALA A 146 26.06 11.56 30.61
N THR A 147 26.55 12.62 31.24
CA THR A 147 26.11 14.02 31.10
C THR A 147 26.68 14.71 29.86
N PRO A 148 26.02 15.76 29.32
CA PRO A 148 26.50 16.53 28.17
C PRO A 148 27.49 17.63 28.57
N ARG A 149 28.48 17.93 27.72
CA ARG A 149 29.33 19.13 27.83
C ARG A 149 29.14 20.04 26.60
N LYS A 150 28.86 21.32 26.86
CA LYS A 150 28.76 22.41 25.86
C LYS A 150 30.10 23.14 25.70
N ALA A 151 30.24 23.78 24.54
CA ALA A 151 31.44 24.27 23.85
C ALA A 151 32.21 25.45 24.47
N SER A 152 33.48 25.61 24.06
CA SER A 152 34.17 26.90 23.82
C SER A 152 35.57 26.70 23.20
N GLY A 153 35.92 27.44 22.14
CA GLY A 153 37.30 27.49 21.63
C GLY A 153 37.48 28.05 20.22
N LYS A 154 37.58 29.39 20.12
CA LYS A 154 37.87 30.22 18.93
C LYS A 154 38.95 29.64 17.98
N LYS A 155 38.66 29.59 16.67
CA LYS A 155 39.68 29.62 15.61
C LYS A 155 39.98 31.09 15.24
N LEU A 156 41.17 31.56 15.60
CA LEU A 156 41.74 32.79 15.03
C LEU A 156 42.27 32.47 13.63
N ARG A 157 41.89 33.28 12.65
CA ARG A 157 42.38 33.25 11.26
C ARG A 157 43.42 34.35 11.14
N VAL A 158 44.67 34.01 10.82
CA VAL A 158 45.69 34.96 10.35
C VAL A 158 46.11 34.53 8.95
N ARG A 159 46.35 35.55 8.13
CA ARG A 159 46.53 35.54 6.68
C ARG A 159 47.66 34.67 6.18
#